data_AF-A0A1Z8MFR0-F1
#
_entry.id   AF-A0A1Z8MFR0-F1
#
_cell.length_a   1.000
_cell.length_b   1.000
_cell.length_c   1.000
_cell.angle_alpha   90.00
_cell.angle_beta   90.00
_cell.angle_gamma   90.00
#
_symmetry.space_group_name_H-M   'P 1'
#
loop_
_entity.id
_entity.type
_entity.pdbx_description
1 polymer ?
#
loop_
_entity_poly.entity_id
_entity_poly.type
_entity_poly.pdbx_seq_one_letter_code
_entity_poly.pdbx_strand_id
1 'polypeptide(L)'
;MRPPTDTADDPIDALLHSEASTADQLMPCPYLDDQLACLPLRLPRGSLSGVDVDLLLATGFRRSGLFWYRTRCPACNQCVPVRVPVHTMRPSRSQRRVVKRAQVDLKRQVEVPRSDAVRLELFNRHRLERGLGERALSLRDYEEFLVHSSAVSLELSFWLGQRLVAVSIADLGEQSISAVYTYFDPSYCKYSLGTLAVLQLADLAASCQRELLYLGYYVRANPHLNYKARFKPQQCLRDGQWQDHQESALL
;
A
#
# COMPACT_ATOMS: atom_id res chain seq x y z
N MET A 1 -21.55 -9.91 28.44
CA MET A 1 -20.95 -10.49 27.23
C MET A 1 -19.46 -10.20 27.31
N ARG A 2 -18.64 -11.22 27.61
CA ARG A 2 -17.18 -11.08 27.75
C ARG A 2 -16.60 -10.80 26.34
N PRO A 3 -15.65 -9.87 26.15
CA PRO A 3 -14.97 -9.78 24.86
C PRO A 3 -14.31 -11.13 24.58
N PRO A 4 -14.20 -11.55 23.31
CA PRO A 4 -13.53 -12.80 22.98
C PRO A 4 -12.12 -12.72 23.56
N THR A 5 -11.82 -13.68 24.42
CA THR A 5 -10.52 -13.89 25.04
C THR A 5 -9.45 -13.96 23.96
N ASP A 6 -8.39 -13.16 24.12
CA ASP A 6 -7.10 -13.36 23.46
C ASP A 6 -6.75 -14.85 23.53
N THR A 7 -6.86 -15.53 22.40
CA THR A 7 -6.31 -16.87 22.22
C THR A 7 -4.81 -16.69 22.03
N ALA A 8 -4.04 -17.22 22.97
CA ALA A 8 -2.58 -17.13 23.05
C ALA A 8 -1.80 -17.85 21.91
N ASP A 9 -2.39 -18.01 20.73
CA ASP A 9 -1.79 -18.67 19.55
C ASP A 9 -2.20 -17.98 18.23
N ASP A 10 -2.30 -16.64 18.20
CA ASP A 10 -2.34 -15.94 16.90
C ASP A 10 -0.92 -16.02 16.29
N PRO A 11 -0.71 -16.65 15.12
CA PRO A 11 0.61 -16.72 14.49
C PRO A 11 1.21 -15.33 14.23
N ILE A 12 0.40 -14.28 14.24
CA ILE A 12 0.85 -12.88 14.18
C ILE A 12 1.63 -12.46 15.44
N ASP A 13 1.30 -12.96 16.63
CA ASP A 13 1.97 -12.59 17.88
C ASP A 13 3.37 -13.22 18.02
N ALA A 14 3.61 -14.30 17.28
CA ALA A 14 4.95 -14.86 17.08
C ALA A 14 5.84 -13.95 16.21
N LEU A 15 5.25 -13.16 15.31
CA LEU A 15 5.97 -12.28 14.39
C LEU A 15 6.14 -10.86 14.92
N LEU A 16 5.10 -10.34 15.58
CA LEU A 16 5.02 -8.94 16.00
C LEU A 16 5.02 -8.84 17.52
N HIS A 17 5.74 -7.86 18.06
CA HIS A 17 5.60 -7.48 19.46
C HIS A 17 4.14 -7.08 19.75
N SER A 18 3.63 -7.52 20.90
CA SER A 18 2.23 -7.28 21.32
C SER A 18 1.94 -5.79 21.53
N GLU A 19 2.95 -4.99 21.87
CA GLU A 19 2.80 -3.57 22.18
C GLU A 19 3.88 -2.72 21.48
N ALA A 20 3.44 -1.73 20.71
CA ALA A 20 4.09 -0.42 20.76
C ALA A 20 3.18 0.49 21.60
N SER A 21 3.78 1.45 22.31
CA SER A 21 3.17 2.33 23.33
C SER A 21 1.93 3.14 22.95
N THR A 22 1.36 2.94 21.77
CA THR A 22 0.22 3.68 21.20
C THR A 22 -0.94 2.78 20.73
N ALA A 23 -0.94 1.49 21.10
CA ALA A 23 -1.82 0.46 20.52
C ALA A 23 -3.31 0.84 20.43
N ASP A 24 -3.83 1.64 21.38
CA ASP A 24 -5.24 2.04 21.42
C ASP A 24 -5.47 3.57 21.39
N GLN A 25 -4.46 4.35 20.98
CA GLN A 25 -4.63 5.80 20.91
C GLN A 25 -5.49 6.19 19.71
N LEU A 26 -6.58 6.91 19.99
CA LEU A 26 -7.42 7.50 18.97
C LEU A 26 -6.77 8.77 18.40
N MET A 27 -6.84 8.91 17.08
CA MET A 27 -6.40 10.08 16.34
C MET A 27 -7.43 10.46 15.27
N PRO A 28 -7.41 11.69 14.73
CA PRO A 28 -8.20 12.01 13.55
C PRO A 28 -7.94 11.01 12.42
N CYS A 29 -9.00 10.52 11.78
CA CYS A 29 -8.88 9.55 10.71
C CYS A 29 -8.12 10.19 9.52
N PRO A 30 -7.09 9.53 8.98
CA PRO A 30 -6.34 10.07 7.84
C PRO A 30 -7.14 10.02 6.53
N TYR A 31 -8.34 9.41 6.51
CA TYR A 31 -9.10 9.13 5.29
C TYR A 31 -10.51 9.73 5.24
N LEU A 32 -11.13 9.99 6.39
CA LEU A 32 -12.51 10.44 6.48
C LEU A 32 -12.59 11.55 7.50
N ASP A 33 -13.15 12.69 7.09
CA ASP A 33 -13.44 13.80 8.00
C ASP A 33 -14.42 13.34 9.09
N ASP A 34 -14.31 13.94 10.27
CA ASP A 34 -15.17 13.66 11.44
C ASP A 34 -15.16 12.22 11.97
N GLN A 35 -14.19 11.41 11.54
CA GLN A 35 -13.98 10.05 12.06
C GLN A 35 -12.71 9.99 12.91
N LEU A 36 -12.73 9.13 13.93
CA LEU A 36 -11.53 8.75 14.68
C LEU A 36 -10.98 7.44 14.14
N ALA A 37 -9.66 7.32 14.10
CA ALA A 37 -8.96 6.11 13.73
C ALA A 37 -8.07 5.61 14.87
N CYS A 38 -7.89 4.29 14.90
CA CYS A 38 -6.93 3.61 15.77
C CYS A 38 -5.99 2.79 14.89
N LEU A 39 -4.70 3.12 14.93
CA LEU A 39 -3.65 2.50 14.12
C LEU A 39 -2.60 1.88 15.06
N PRO A 40 -2.87 0.70 15.65
CA PRO A 40 -1.91 0.00 16.48
C PRO A 40 -0.67 -0.37 15.65
N LEU A 41 0.38 0.43 15.76
CA LEU A 41 1.67 0.13 15.18
C LEU A 41 2.34 -0.96 16.02
N ARG A 42 2.81 -2.03 15.38
CA ARG A 42 3.53 -3.12 16.01
C ARG A 42 4.88 -3.29 15.33
N LEU A 43 5.93 -3.46 16.13
CA LEU A 43 7.26 -3.77 15.61
C LEU A 43 7.41 -5.27 15.39
N PRO A 44 7.99 -5.71 14.27
CA PRO A 44 8.45 -7.08 14.09
C PRO A 44 9.52 -7.45 15.11
N ARG A 45 9.53 -8.72 15.55
CA ARG A 45 10.55 -9.29 16.44
C ARG A 45 11.90 -9.53 15.75
N GLY A 46 11.95 -9.37 14.43
CA GLY A 46 13.13 -9.53 13.59
C GLY A 46 12.81 -9.22 12.13
N SER A 47 13.72 -9.57 11.23
CA SER A 47 13.46 -9.51 9.78
C SER A 47 12.39 -10.52 9.39
N LEU A 48 11.46 -10.08 8.55
CA LEU A 48 10.35 -10.89 8.07
C LEU A 48 10.75 -11.59 6.76
N SER A 49 10.51 -12.89 6.70
CA SER A 49 10.59 -13.67 5.46
C SER A 49 9.41 -13.36 4.53
N GLY A 50 9.47 -13.84 3.28
CA GLY A 50 8.37 -13.69 2.34
C GLY A 50 7.06 -14.34 2.83
N VAL A 51 7.17 -15.47 3.55
CA VAL A 51 6.03 -16.18 4.16
C VAL A 51 5.42 -15.35 5.29
N ASP A 52 6.25 -14.72 6.12
CA ASP A 52 5.78 -13.87 7.22
C ASP A 52 5.04 -12.64 6.67
N VAL A 53 5.57 -12.04 5.61
CA VAL A 53 4.92 -10.93 4.91
C VAL A 53 3.55 -11.36 4.36
N ASP A 54 3.47 -12.52 3.72
CA ASP A 54 2.19 -13.03 3.19
C ASP A 54 1.16 -13.28 4.30
N LEU A 55 1.58 -13.83 5.44
CA LEU A 55 0.72 -14.06 6.60
C LEU A 55 0.15 -12.74 7.15
N LEU A 56 1.01 -11.73 7.34
CA LEU A 56 0.59 -10.39 7.79
C LEU A 56 -0.41 -9.77 6.80
N LEU A 57 -0.13 -9.81 5.50
CA LEU A 57 -1.00 -9.24 4.47
C LEU A 57 -2.33 -9.97 4.37
N ALA A 58 -2.33 -11.30 4.49
CA ALA A 58 -3.54 -12.13 4.44
C ALA A 58 -4.51 -11.82 5.59
N THR A 59 -3.97 -11.39 6.74
CA THR A 59 -4.76 -10.98 7.92
C THR A 59 -5.08 -9.48 7.96
N GLY A 60 -4.71 -8.74 6.93
CA GLY A 60 -5.06 -7.33 6.75
C GLY A 60 -4.07 -6.33 7.34
N PHE A 61 -2.88 -6.76 7.76
CA PHE A 61 -1.83 -5.84 8.19
C PHE A 61 -1.22 -5.07 7.01
N ARG A 62 -0.66 -3.91 7.33
CA ARG A 62 -0.05 -2.97 6.40
C ARG A 62 1.26 -2.43 6.98
N ARG A 63 2.27 -2.24 6.14
CA ARG A 63 3.54 -1.64 6.53
C ARG A 63 3.44 -0.11 6.66
N SER A 64 4.15 0.44 7.64
CA SER A 64 4.47 1.87 7.81
C SER A 64 5.88 2.00 8.39
N GLY A 65 6.88 2.29 7.55
CA GLY A 65 8.28 2.24 7.97
C GLY A 65 8.68 0.84 8.45
N LEU A 66 9.25 0.77 9.65
CA LEU A 66 9.56 -0.49 10.36
C LEU A 66 8.35 -1.15 11.02
N PHE A 67 7.21 -0.46 11.10
CA PHE A 67 6.03 -0.91 11.82
C PHE A 67 5.01 -1.58 10.91
N TRP A 68 4.19 -2.45 11.49
CA TRP A 68 3.03 -3.06 10.85
C TRP A 68 1.77 -2.74 11.65
N TYR A 69 0.68 -2.43 10.96
CA TYR A 69 -0.59 -2.11 11.61
C TYR A 69 -1.78 -2.70 10.88
N ARG A 70 -2.84 -2.98 11.65
CA ARG A 70 -4.17 -3.25 11.15
C ARG A 70 -5.13 -2.29 11.84
N THR A 71 -5.91 -1.52 11.09
CA THR A 71 -6.81 -0.51 11.68
C THR A 71 -7.83 -1.17 12.58
N ARG A 72 -8.03 -0.63 13.79
CA ARG A 72 -9.00 -1.11 14.78
C ARG A 72 -9.87 0.03 15.31
N CYS A 73 -10.52 0.76 14.40
CA CYS A 73 -11.32 1.92 14.77
C CYS A 73 -12.60 1.49 15.53
N PRO A 74 -12.97 2.14 16.67
CA PRO A 74 -14.12 1.71 17.48
C PRO A 74 -15.48 1.78 16.77
N ALA A 75 -15.66 2.77 15.89
CA ALA A 75 -16.96 3.08 15.28
C ALA A 75 -16.96 2.97 13.74
N CYS A 76 -15.87 2.50 13.13
CA CYS A 76 -15.70 2.53 11.67
C CYS A 76 -14.96 1.28 11.16
N ASN A 77 -15.44 0.71 10.04
CA ASN A 77 -14.84 -0.44 9.36
C ASN A 77 -14.59 -0.16 7.86
N GLN A 78 -14.50 1.11 7.45
CA GLN A 78 -14.37 1.49 6.04
C GLN A 78 -13.00 1.19 5.42
N CYS A 79 -11.96 0.97 6.22
CA CYS A 79 -10.62 0.58 5.75
C CYS A 79 -10.62 -0.89 5.36
N VAL A 80 -11.01 -1.21 4.13
CA VAL A 80 -11.11 -2.59 3.65
C VAL A 80 -9.83 -2.99 2.90
N PRO A 81 -9.04 -3.97 3.39
CA PRO A 81 -7.91 -4.50 2.64
C PRO A 81 -8.37 -5.08 1.30
N VAL A 82 -7.67 -4.72 0.22
CA VAL A 82 -7.94 -5.24 -1.12
C VAL A 82 -6.68 -5.78 -1.78
N ARG A 83 -6.87 -6.85 -2.55
CA ARG A 83 -5.83 -7.49 -3.36
C ARG A 83 -6.36 -7.89 -4.73
N VAL A 84 -5.47 -8.13 -5.67
CA VAL A 84 -5.79 -8.56 -7.03
C VAL A 84 -5.06 -9.86 -7.32
N PRO A 85 -5.75 -10.94 -7.74
CA PRO A 85 -5.09 -12.11 -8.31
C PRO A 85 -4.49 -11.72 -9.66
N VAL A 86 -3.17 -11.76 -9.74
CA VAL A 86 -2.42 -11.13 -10.83
C VAL A 86 -2.65 -11.86 -12.16
N HIS A 87 -2.69 -13.19 -12.13
CA HIS A 87 -2.85 -14.03 -13.31
C HIS A 87 -4.24 -13.92 -13.97
N THR A 88 -5.27 -13.54 -13.21
CA THR A 88 -6.63 -13.29 -13.74
C THR A 88 -6.97 -11.82 -13.90
N MET A 89 -6.05 -10.91 -13.54
CA MET A 89 -6.26 -9.46 -13.69
C MET A 89 -6.54 -9.12 -15.16
N ARG A 90 -7.62 -8.35 -15.40
CA ARG A 90 -8.01 -7.89 -16.73
C ARG A 90 -7.96 -6.37 -16.79
N PRO A 91 -6.80 -5.78 -17.19
CA PRO A 91 -6.71 -4.34 -17.36
C PRO A 91 -7.77 -3.84 -18.34
N SER A 92 -8.53 -2.82 -17.97
CA SER A 92 -9.55 -2.17 -18.81
C SER A 92 -8.93 -1.46 -20.03
N ARG A 93 -9.77 -1.04 -21.00
CA ARG A 93 -9.29 -0.28 -22.17
C ARG A 93 -8.54 1.00 -21.75
N SER A 94 -8.99 1.70 -20.71
CA SER A 94 -8.31 2.90 -20.22
C SER A 94 -6.97 2.58 -19.56
N GLN A 95 -6.90 1.53 -18.75
CA GLN A 95 -5.65 1.04 -18.13
C GLN A 95 -4.62 0.61 -19.20
N ARG A 96 -5.05 -0.11 -20.24
CA ARG A 96 -4.17 -0.47 -21.37
C ARG A 96 -3.64 0.76 -22.10
N ARG A 97 -4.45 1.81 -22.28
CA ARG A 97 -3.99 3.08 -22.87
C ARG A 97 -2.96 3.79 -21.98
N VAL A 98 -3.14 3.75 -20.66
CA VAL A 98 -2.17 4.29 -19.70
C VAL A 98 -0.81 3.63 -19.89
N VAL A 99 -0.76 2.29 -19.93
CA VAL A 99 0.48 1.53 -20.14
C VAL A 99 1.11 1.87 -21.49
N LYS A 100 0.34 1.82 -22.58
CA LYS A 100 0.85 2.11 -23.93
C LYS A 100 1.48 3.49 -24.04
N ARG A 101 0.83 4.52 -23.50
CA ARG A 101 1.36 5.89 -23.51
C ARG A 101 2.62 6.03 -22.65
N ALA A 102 2.63 5.41 -21.48
CA ALA A 102 3.81 5.43 -20.61
C ALA A 102 5.00 4.71 -21.25
N GLN A 103 4.79 3.61 -21.97
CA GLN A 103 5.85 2.86 -22.65
C GLN A 103 6.60 3.65 -23.72
N VAL A 104 5.96 4.67 -24.32
CA VAL A 104 6.61 5.52 -25.34
C VAL A 104 7.58 6.51 -24.70
N ASP A 105 7.19 7.14 -23.58
CA ASP A 105 7.91 8.29 -23.04
C ASP A 105 8.71 7.97 -21.76
N LEU A 106 8.29 6.97 -20.99
CA LEU A 106 8.79 6.72 -19.65
C LEU A 106 9.69 5.49 -19.61
N LYS A 107 10.87 5.67 -19.00
CA LYS A 107 11.75 4.57 -18.63
C LYS A 107 11.42 4.11 -17.22
N ARG A 108 11.06 2.84 -17.07
CA ARG A 108 10.90 2.18 -15.76
C ARG A 108 12.22 1.58 -15.30
N GLN A 109 12.53 1.69 -14.01
CA GLN A 109 13.61 0.96 -13.35
C GLN A 109 13.09 0.26 -12.09
N VAL A 110 13.71 -0.88 -11.74
CA VAL A 110 13.44 -1.62 -10.50
C VAL A 110 14.73 -1.73 -9.73
N GLU A 111 14.74 -1.19 -8.51
CA GLU A 111 15.92 -1.13 -7.66
C GLU A 111 15.52 -1.35 -6.18
N VAL A 112 16.49 -1.40 -5.28
CA VAL A 112 16.22 -1.34 -3.84
C VAL A 112 15.83 0.10 -3.46
N PRO A 113 14.84 0.31 -2.56
CA PRO A 113 14.50 1.64 -2.08
C PRO A 113 15.72 2.40 -1.58
N ARG A 114 15.86 3.65 -2.01
CA ARG A 114 16.92 4.54 -1.55
C ARG A 114 16.40 5.94 -1.28
N SER A 115 17.22 6.72 -0.60
CA SER A 115 16.99 8.13 -0.29
C SER A 115 18.00 9.00 -1.02
N ASP A 116 17.51 10.08 -1.64
CA ASP A 116 18.31 11.16 -2.18
C ASP A 116 17.44 12.43 -2.28
N ALA A 117 18.07 13.56 -2.61
CA ALA A 117 17.39 14.85 -2.70
C ALA A 117 16.26 14.85 -3.77
N VAL A 118 16.44 14.14 -4.89
CA VAL A 118 15.46 14.10 -5.99
C VAL A 118 14.20 13.35 -5.58
N ARG A 119 14.35 12.21 -4.89
CA ARG A 119 13.23 11.43 -4.33
C ARG A 119 12.51 12.19 -3.23
N LEU A 120 13.26 12.85 -2.34
CA LEU A 120 12.70 13.65 -1.26
C LEU A 120 11.87 14.83 -1.79
N GLU A 121 12.40 15.55 -2.78
CA GLU A 121 11.69 16.65 -3.43
C GLU A 121 10.38 16.17 -4.07
N LEU A 122 10.43 15.08 -4.83
CA LEU A 122 9.26 14.49 -5.46
C LEU A 122 8.21 14.01 -4.44
N PHE A 123 8.66 13.39 -3.34
CA PHE A 123 7.81 12.93 -2.24
C PHE A 123 7.11 14.10 -1.54
N ASN A 124 7.84 15.16 -1.20
CA ASN A 124 7.29 16.35 -0.58
C ASN A 124 6.32 17.08 -1.52
N ARG A 125 6.67 17.24 -2.81
CA ARG A 125 5.78 17.82 -3.83
C ARG A 125 4.47 17.06 -3.89
N HIS A 126 4.55 15.73 -4.04
CA HIS A 126 3.37 14.87 -4.09
C HIS A 126 2.48 15.06 -2.86
N ARG A 127 3.04 15.06 -1.65
CA ARG A 127 2.26 15.17 -0.42
C ARG A 127 1.59 16.53 -0.28
N LEU A 128 2.32 17.61 -0.50
CA LEU A 128 1.82 18.97 -0.33
C LEU A 128 0.75 19.32 -1.36
N GLU A 129 0.98 19.07 -2.66
CA GLU A 129 0.02 19.39 -3.73
C GLU A 129 -1.25 18.54 -3.68
N ARG A 130 -1.21 17.39 -3.01
CA ARG A 130 -2.34 16.47 -2.86
C ARG A 130 -3.03 16.57 -1.50
N GLY A 131 -2.62 17.48 -0.62
CA GLY A 131 -3.21 17.62 0.72
C GLY A 131 -2.96 16.41 1.63
N LEU A 132 -1.89 15.66 1.39
CA LEU A 132 -1.48 14.48 2.18
C LEU A 132 -0.43 14.84 3.26
N GLY A 133 -0.21 16.13 3.49
CA GLY A 133 0.74 16.66 4.44
C GLY A 133 0.71 18.18 4.49
N GLU A 134 0.97 18.72 5.68
CA GLU A 134 0.96 20.17 5.92
C GLU A 134 2.33 20.81 5.70
N ARG A 135 3.41 20.04 5.88
CA ARG A 135 4.79 20.51 5.76
C ARG A 135 5.67 19.52 5.01
N ALA A 136 6.75 20.06 4.45
CA ALA A 136 7.83 19.27 3.90
C ALA A 136 8.51 18.46 5.02
N LEU A 137 8.85 17.22 4.70
CA LEU A 137 9.56 16.30 5.57
C LEU A 137 11.05 16.28 5.22
N SER A 138 11.87 15.90 6.19
CA SER A 138 13.32 15.74 6.04
C SER A 138 13.68 14.43 5.32
N LEU A 139 14.95 14.30 4.92
CA LEU A 139 15.46 13.04 4.35
C LEU A 139 15.31 11.87 5.33
N ARG A 140 15.54 12.13 6.63
CA ARG A 140 15.38 11.15 7.69
C ARG A 140 13.94 10.66 7.82
N ASP A 141 12.96 11.58 7.80
CA ASP A 141 11.54 11.21 7.85
C ASP A 141 11.14 10.34 6.64
N TYR A 142 11.68 10.67 5.47
CA TYR A 142 11.48 9.88 4.25
C TYR A 142 12.09 8.48 4.38
N GLU A 143 13.30 8.36 4.92
CA GLU A 143 13.98 7.09 5.16
C GLU A 143 13.20 6.22 6.15
N GLU A 144 12.81 6.80 7.29
CA GLU A 144 12.01 6.12 8.31
C GLU A 144 10.67 5.62 7.77
N PHE A 145 10.05 6.35 6.84
CA PHE A 145 8.76 5.96 6.27
C PHE A 145 8.87 4.94 5.12
N LEU A 146 9.81 5.11 4.19
CA LEU A 146 9.83 4.39 2.91
C LEU A 146 11.03 3.48 2.70
N VAL A 147 12.19 3.79 3.28
CA VAL A 147 13.46 3.08 3.01
C VAL A 147 13.71 2.02 4.08
N HIS A 148 13.55 2.37 5.36
CA HIS A 148 13.64 1.42 6.45
C HIS A 148 12.46 0.44 6.38
N SER A 149 12.79 -0.85 6.35
CA SER A 149 11.80 -1.92 6.24
C SER A 149 12.28 -3.17 6.97
N SER A 150 11.33 -3.88 7.56
CA SER A 150 11.55 -5.20 8.14
C SER A 150 11.39 -6.32 7.09
N ALA A 151 11.04 -5.99 5.85
CA ALA A 151 10.79 -6.92 4.76
C ALA A 151 11.66 -6.60 3.54
N VAL A 152 11.88 -7.58 2.67
CA VAL A 152 12.55 -7.33 1.39
C VAL A 152 11.67 -6.40 0.55
N SER A 153 12.22 -5.23 0.21
CA SER A 153 11.49 -4.15 -0.44
C SER A 153 12.11 -3.81 -1.78
N LEU A 154 11.28 -3.35 -2.71
CA LEU A 154 11.69 -2.87 -4.02
C LEU A 154 11.08 -1.50 -4.34
N GLU A 155 11.73 -0.79 -5.24
CA GLU A 155 11.31 0.50 -5.76
C GLU A 155 11.11 0.40 -7.27
N LEU A 156 9.92 0.77 -7.76
CA LEU A 156 9.69 1.08 -9.16
C LEU A 156 9.81 2.57 -9.36
N SER A 157 10.82 3.02 -10.10
CA SER A 157 10.97 4.42 -10.49
C SER A 157 10.62 4.63 -11.97
N PHE A 158 10.00 5.76 -12.27
CA PHE A 158 9.57 6.14 -13.61
C PHE A 158 10.22 7.47 -14.01
N TRP A 159 10.93 7.45 -15.13
CA TRP A 159 11.75 8.57 -15.60
C TRP A 159 11.28 9.06 -16.95
N LEU A 160 11.08 10.37 -17.09
CA LEU A 160 10.89 11.05 -18.36
C LEU A 160 12.21 11.74 -18.74
N GLY A 161 12.97 11.16 -19.66
CA GLY A 161 14.36 11.56 -19.88
C GLY A 161 15.17 11.37 -18.59
N GLN A 162 15.72 12.46 -18.05
CA GLN A 162 16.47 12.47 -16.79
C GLN A 162 15.62 12.86 -15.56
N ARG A 163 14.33 13.16 -15.73
CA ARG A 163 13.47 13.59 -14.64
C ARG A 163 12.71 12.42 -14.02
N LEU A 164 12.88 12.21 -12.72
CA LEU A 164 12.08 11.27 -11.94
C LEU A 164 10.65 11.83 -11.78
N VAL A 165 9.65 11.13 -12.29
CA VAL A 165 8.24 11.59 -12.27
C VAL A 165 7.35 10.78 -11.34
N ALA A 166 7.71 9.54 -11.04
CA ALA A 166 7.00 8.71 -10.06
C ALA A 166 7.91 7.66 -9.43
N VAL A 167 7.56 7.29 -8.21
CA VAL A 167 8.17 6.19 -7.45
C VAL A 167 7.06 5.38 -6.78
N SER A 168 7.19 4.06 -6.80
CA SER A 168 6.33 3.13 -6.07
C SER A 168 7.18 2.17 -5.24
N ILE A 169 6.99 2.21 -3.93
CA ILE A 169 7.61 1.28 -2.98
C ILE A 169 6.68 0.09 -2.79
N ALA A 170 7.26 -1.11 -2.83
CA ALA A 170 6.53 -2.35 -2.57
C ALA A 170 7.36 -3.35 -1.76
N ASP A 171 6.68 -4.15 -0.95
CA ASP A 171 7.29 -5.25 -0.20
C ASP A 171 7.04 -6.57 -0.93
N LEU A 172 7.99 -7.49 -0.82
CA LEU A 172 7.92 -8.83 -1.40
C LEU A 172 7.50 -9.86 -0.36
N GLY A 173 6.37 -10.52 -0.62
CA GLY A 173 6.04 -11.80 -0.02
C GLY A 173 6.59 -12.96 -0.84
N GLU A 174 6.33 -14.18 -0.37
CA GLU A 174 6.67 -15.42 -1.09
C GLU A 174 5.80 -15.54 -2.35
N GLN A 175 4.49 -15.38 -2.18
CA GLN A 175 3.47 -15.49 -3.23
C GLN A 175 2.87 -14.13 -3.61
N SER A 176 3.30 -13.03 -2.98
CA SER A 176 2.69 -11.72 -3.21
C SER A 176 3.66 -10.56 -3.35
N ILE A 177 3.16 -9.48 -3.94
CA ILE A 177 3.74 -8.14 -3.84
C ILE A 177 2.73 -7.26 -3.09
N SER A 178 3.21 -6.41 -2.18
CA SER A 178 2.38 -5.41 -1.50
C SER A 178 2.79 -4.01 -1.89
N ALA A 179 1.89 -3.26 -2.54
CA ALA A 179 2.10 -1.85 -2.80
C ALA A 179 2.06 -1.09 -1.46
N VAL A 180 3.19 -0.51 -1.04
CA VAL A 180 3.30 0.22 0.23
C VAL A 180 2.87 1.67 0.03
N TYR A 181 3.56 2.38 -0.85
CA TYR A 181 3.31 3.79 -1.12
C TYR A 181 3.74 4.17 -2.54
N THR A 182 2.94 4.99 -3.21
CA THR A 182 3.27 5.54 -4.53
C THR A 182 3.17 7.05 -4.46
N TYR A 183 4.23 7.74 -4.86
CA TYR A 183 4.27 9.19 -4.97
C TYR A 183 4.77 9.60 -6.36
N PHE A 184 4.29 10.74 -6.82
CA PHE A 184 4.51 11.19 -8.19
C PHE A 184 4.24 12.68 -8.33
N ASP A 185 4.82 13.26 -9.38
CA ASP A 185 4.67 14.66 -9.75
C ASP A 185 3.29 14.88 -10.40
N PRO A 186 2.37 15.62 -9.76
CA PRO A 186 1.01 15.82 -10.26
C PRO A 186 0.93 16.52 -11.62
N SER A 187 1.95 17.28 -12.02
CA SER A 187 2.01 17.93 -13.35
C SER A 187 2.04 16.92 -14.51
N TYR A 188 2.40 15.67 -14.23
CA TYR A 188 2.41 14.57 -15.18
C TYR A 188 1.15 13.71 -15.13
N CYS A 189 0.01 14.29 -14.68
CA CYS A 189 -1.29 13.65 -14.58
C CYS A 189 -1.73 12.96 -15.88
N LYS A 190 -1.26 13.45 -17.05
CA LYS A 190 -1.49 12.81 -18.34
C LYS A 190 -1.16 11.32 -18.25
N TYR A 191 -0.04 10.88 -17.67
CA TYR A 191 0.33 9.46 -17.61
C TYR A 191 -0.47 8.64 -16.59
N SER A 192 -1.28 9.28 -15.73
CA SER A 192 -2.04 8.60 -14.67
C SER A 192 -1.14 7.73 -13.78
N LEU A 193 -0.03 8.31 -13.31
CA LEU A 193 1.13 7.61 -12.71
C LEU A 193 0.78 6.64 -11.58
N GLY A 194 -0.17 6.95 -10.71
CA GLY A 194 -0.64 5.99 -9.68
C GLY A 194 -1.31 4.74 -10.28
N THR A 195 -2.05 4.89 -11.38
CA THR A 195 -2.61 3.75 -12.14
C THR A 195 -1.50 2.92 -12.78
N LEU A 196 -0.53 3.61 -13.38
CA LEU A 196 0.60 2.98 -14.04
C LEU A 196 1.41 2.16 -13.04
N ALA A 197 1.72 2.70 -11.86
CA ALA A 197 2.44 2.01 -10.81
C ALA A 197 1.77 0.68 -10.43
N VAL A 198 0.45 0.68 -10.18
CA VAL A 198 -0.29 -0.56 -9.87
C VAL A 198 -0.21 -1.58 -11.00
N LEU A 199 -0.39 -1.14 -12.26
CA LEU A 199 -0.32 -2.05 -13.41
C LEU A 199 1.08 -2.64 -13.61
N GLN A 200 2.13 -1.85 -13.34
CA GLN A 200 3.52 -2.29 -13.46
C GLN A 200 3.95 -3.18 -12.28
N LEU A 201 3.40 -2.97 -11.07
CA LEU A 201 3.56 -3.90 -9.96
C LEU A 201 2.87 -5.23 -10.23
N ALA A 202 1.70 -5.21 -10.87
CA ALA A 202 1.02 -6.44 -11.27
C ALA A 202 1.81 -7.20 -12.35
N ASP A 203 2.32 -6.49 -13.37
CA ASP A 203 3.21 -7.07 -14.37
C ASP A 203 4.47 -7.67 -13.74
N LEU A 204 5.09 -6.95 -12.80
CA LEU A 204 6.23 -7.45 -12.04
C LEU A 204 5.89 -8.70 -11.23
N ALA A 205 4.78 -8.69 -10.49
CA ALA A 205 4.32 -9.83 -9.72
C ALA A 205 4.14 -11.07 -10.60
N ALA A 206 3.50 -10.93 -11.76
CA ALA A 206 3.34 -12.03 -12.73
C ALA A 206 4.69 -12.54 -13.23
N SER A 207 5.61 -11.64 -13.60
CA SER A 207 6.94 -12.01 -14.11
C SER A 207 7.80 -12.74 -13.06
N CYS A 208 7.56 -12.45 -11.78
CA CYS A 208 8.22 -13.08 -10.64
C CYS A 208 7.41 -14.23 -10.04
N GLN A 209 6.46 -14.80 -10.79
CA GLN A 209 5.62 -15.95 -10.40
C GLN A 209 4.85 -15.77 -9.08
N ARG A 210 4.50 -14.52 -8.76
CA ARG A 210 3.65 -14.19 -7.61
C ARG A 210 2.19 -14.13 -8.04
N GLU A 211 1.33 -14.62 -7.16
CA GLU A 211 -0.09 -14.81 -7.44
C GLU A 211 -0.92 -13.57 -7.10
N LEU A 212 -0.48 -12.81 -6.10
CA LEU A 212 -1.27 -11.73 -5.48
C LEU A 212 -0.55 -10.39 -5.50
N LEU A 213 -1.31 -9.33 -5.79
CA LEU A 213 -0.90 -7.95 -5.57
C LEU A 213 -1.81 -7.30 -4.52
N TYR A 214 -1.28 -7.02 -3.33
CA TYR A 214 -1.98 -6.28 -2.28
C TYR A 214 -1.92 -4.79 -2.57
N LEU A 215 -3.08 -4.14 -2.68
CA LEU A 215 -3.18 -2.71 -2.97
C LEU A 215 -3.40 -1.87 -1.71
N GLY A 216 -3.62 -2.50 -0.56
CA GLY A 216 -3.87 -1.84 0.71
C GLY A 216 -5.32 -1.56 0.98
N TYR A 217 -5.58 -0.51 1.75
CA TYR A 217 -6.96 -0.15 2.07
C TYR A 217 -7.64 0.52 0.88
N TYR A 218 -8.83 0.01 0.59
CA TYR A 218 -9.87 0.70 -0.16
C TYR A 218 -10.81 1.35 0.85
N VAL A 219 -11.01 2.66 0.70
CA VAL A 219 -12.00 3.44 1.46
C VAL A 219 -12.89 4.12 0.43
N ARG A 220 -14.19 3.74 0.40
CA ARG A 220 -15.13 4.15 -0.66
C ARG A 220 -15.25 5.67 -0.78
N ALA A 221 -15.37 6.37 0.35
CA ALA A 221 -15.58 7.81 0.40
C ALA A 221 -14.29 8.64 0.23
N ASN A 222 -13.10 8.01 0.23
CA ASN A 222 -11.84 8.73 0.10
C ASN A 222 -11.33 8.77 -1.36
N PRO A 223 -11.12 9.94 -1.98
CA PRO A 223 -10.71 10.05 -3.38
C PRO A 223 -9.28 9.58 -3.67
N HIS A 224 -8.42 9.48 -2.65
CA HIS A 224 -7.06 8.94 -2.78
C HIS A 224 -7.03 7.40 -2.70
N LEU A 225 -8.08 6.77 -2.17
CA LEU A 225 -8.12 5.32 -1.96
C LEU A 225 -9.18 4.60 -2.80
N ASN A 226 -10.25 5.30 -3.22
CA ASN A 226 -11.37 4.69 -3.95
C ASN A 226 -10.99 4.18 -5.35
N TYR A 227 -9.95 4.74 -5.97
CA TYR A 227 -9.51 4.35 -7.31
C TYR A 227 -9.12 2.86 -7.40
N LYS A 228 -8.79 2.21 -6.27
CA LYS A 228 -8.38 0.80 -6.23
C LYS A 228 -9.50 -0.15 -6.67
N ALA A 229 -10.77 0.26 -6.58
CA ALA A 229 -11.90 -0.56 -7.00
C ALA A 229 -11.89 -0.89 -8.51
N ARG A 230 -11.16 -0.12 -9.34
CA ARG A 230 -11.13 -0.28 -10.80
C ARG A 230 -10.18 -1.38 -11.31
N PHE A 231 -9.39 -2.01 -10.44
CA PHE A 231 -8.54 -3.14 -10.80
C PHE A 231 -9.35 -4.41 -10.58
N LYS A 232 -9.58 -5.21 -11.63
CA LYS A 232 -10.51 -6.35 -11.60
C LYS A 232 -9.87 -7.62 -12.19
N PRO A 233 -10.26 -8.84 -11.74
CA PRO A 233 -11.04 -9.07 -10.54
C PRO A 233 -10.25 -8.63 -9.30
N GLN A 234 -10.96 -8.24 -8.25
CA GLN A 234 -10.36 -7.81 -6.98
C GLN A 234 -11.02 -8.59 -5.86
N GLN A 235 -10.25 -8.89 -4.83
CA GLN A 235 -10.72 -9.48 -3.59
C GLN A 235 -10.62 -8.47 -2.47
N CYS A 236 -11.55 -8.54 -1.53
CA CYS A 236 -11.58 -7.72 -0.32
C CYS A 236 -11.63 -8.61 0.92
N LEU A 237 -10.95 -8.20 1.99
CA LEU A 237 -10.99 -8.89 3.27
C LEU A 237 -12.20 -8.37 4.06
N ARG A 238 -13.20 -9.24 4.28
CA ARG A 238 -14.39 -8.97 5.08
C ARG A 238 -14.63 -10.12 6.04
N ASP A 239 -14.91 -9.81 7.30
CA ASP A 239 -15.18 -10.80 8.34
C ASP A 239 -14.11 -11.90 8.42
N GLY A 240 -12.84 -11.51 8.23
CA GLY A 240 -11.69 -12.42 8.24
C GLY A 240 -11.52 -13.28 6.98
N GLN A 241 -12.36 -13.10 5.96
CA GLN A 241 -12.34 -13.91 4.73
C GLN A 241 -12.11 -13.05 3.48
N TRP A 242 -11.30 -13.57 2.56
CA TRP A 242 -11.10 -12.95 1.25
C TRP A 242 -12.26 -13.32 0.32
N GLN A 243 -13.00 -12.31 -0.14
CA GLN A 243 -14.17 -12.46 -0.99
C GLN A 243 -13.98 -11.63 -2.26
N ASP A 244 -14.50 -12.11 -3.39
CA ASP A 244 -14.52 -11.32 -4.61
C ASP A 244 -15.31 -10.03 -4.40
N HIS A 245 -14.72 -8.91 -4.80
CA HIS A 245 -15.32 -7.58 -4.67
C HIS A 245 -16.47 -7.46 -5.68
N GLN A 246 -17.67 -7.85 -5.26
CA GLN A 246 -18.90 -7.58 -6.00
C GLN A 246 -19.28 -6.10 -5.83
N GLU A 247 -19.46 -5.41 -6.95
CA GLU A 247 -19.83 -3.98 -6.97
C GLU A 247 -21.28 -3.75 -6.47
N SER A 248 -22.08 -4.82 -6.33
CA SER A 248 -23.54 -4.79 -6.20
C SER A 248 -24.13 -5.11 -4.82
N ALA A 249 -23.36 -5.21 -3.74
CA ALA A 249 -23.90 -5.63 -2.43
C ALA A 249 -23.62 -4.62 -1.30
N LEU A 250 -23.92 -3.34 -1.52
CA LEU A 250 -24.08 -2.33 -0.47
C LEU A 250 -25.09 -1.26 -0.96
N LEU A 251 -26.36 -1.68 -1.07
CA LEU A 251 -27.53 -0.82 -0.86
C LEU A 251 -27.88 -0.90 0.63
#